data_AF-A0A842TR52-F1
#
_entry.id   AF-A0A842TR52-F1
#
_cell.length_a   1.000
_cell.length_b   1.000
_cell.length_c   1.000
_cell.angle_alpha   90.00
_cell.angle_beta   90.00
_cell.angle_gamma   90.00
#
_symmetry.space_group_name_H-M   'P 1'
#
loop_
_entity.id
_entity.type
_entity.pdbx_description
1 polymer ?
#
loop_
_entity_poly.entity_id
_entity_poly.type
_entity_poly.pdbx_seq_one_letter_code
_entity_poly.pdbx_strand_id
1 'polypeptide(L)'
;MEKNGESSKNREDKKDKISVEQIEKYFNLTSKALSKAKENIIKGKEQYAKEIIEMVENYLSDAKHFQENKDFVNTFAALNYAHGWLDSGVRLDIFDVKDNSLFTIK
;
A
#
# COMPACT_ATOMS: atom_id res chain seq x y z
N MET A 1 -52.06 -15.28 -12.41
CA MET A 1 -51.25 -14.09 -12.71
C MET A 1 -49.96 -14.21 -11.91
N GLU A 2 -48.88 -14.66 -12.55
CA GLU A 2 -47.53 -14.61 -11.98
C GLU A 2 -46.99 -13.18 -12.06
N LYS A 3 -46.31 -12.71 -11.00
CA LYS A 3 -44.84 -12.59 -10.95
C LYS A 3 -44.43 -11.71 -9.76
N ASN A 4 -43.86 -12.39 -8.76
CA ASN A 4 -42.60 -12.09 -8.07
C ASN A 4 -42.26 -10.61 -7.86
N GLY A 5 -42.62 -10.11 -6.67
CA GLY A 5 -41.91 -9.00 -6.04
C GLY A 5 -40.52 -9.45 -5.61
N GLU A 6 -39.54 -9.33 -6.50
CA GLU A 6 -38.14 -9.56 -6.16
C GLU A 6 -37.59 -8.37 -5.39
N SER A 7 -37.41 -8.62 -4.10
CA SER A 7 -36.57 -7.93 -3.12
C SER A 7 -35.59 -6.91 -3.71
N SER A 8 -35.87 -5.63 -3.44
CA SER A 8 -34.92 -4.52 -3.50
C SER A 8 -33.83 -4.71 -2.43
N LYS A 9 -32.85 -5.58 -2.73
CA LYS A 9 -31.58 -5.60 -2.00
C LYS A 9 -30.79 -4.34 -2.36
N ASN A 10 -30.55 -3.49 -1.35
CA ASN A 10 -29.57 -2.41 -1.37
C ASN A 10 -28.27 -2.91 -2.02
N ARG A 11 -27.98 -2.44 -3.24
CA ARG A 11 -26.64 -2.55 -3.80
C ARG A 11 -25.80 -1.50 -3.08
N GLU A 12 -24.92 -1.95 -2.19
CA GLU A 12 -23.82 -1.13 -1.69
C GLU A 12 -23.15 -0.44 -2.89
N ASP A 13 -22.91 0.87 -2.78
CA ASP A 13 -22.28 1.66 -3.83
C ASP A 13 -20.93 1.03 -4.22
N LYS A 14 -20.89 0.45 -5.42
CA LYS A 14 -19.68 -0.21 -5.94
C LYS A 14 -18.58 0.84 -6.12
N LYS A 15 -17.54 0.79 -5.28
CA LYS A 15 -16.31 1.59 -5.49
C LYS A 15 -15.47 1.00 -6.60
N ASP A 16 -15.64 1.49 -7.82
CA ASP A 16 -14.90 1.08 -9.02
C ASP A 16 -13.90 2.14 -9.52
N LYS A 17 -13.75 3.23 -8.79
CA LYS A 17 -12.84 4.35 -9.10
C LYS A 17 -11.92 4.65 -7.94
N ILE A 18 -10.74 5.16 -8.27
CA ILE A 18 -9.74 5.62 -7.31
C ILE A 18 -9.84 7.13 -7.17
N SER A 19 -10.06 7.60 -5.94
CA SER A 19 -10.15 9.02 -5.61
C SER A 19 -8.78 9.61 -5.23
N VAL A 20 -8.66 10.93 -5.33
CA VAL A 20 -7.44 11.64 -4.92
C VAL A 20 -7.17 11.46 -3.43
N GLU A 21 -8.21 11.46 -2.61
CA GLU A 21 -8.11 11.24 -1.16
C GLU A 21 -7.58 9.82 -0.86
N GLN A 22 -7.94 8.81 -1.65
CA GLN A 22 -7.36 7.47 -1.53
C GLN A 22 -5.87 7.47 -1.88
N ILE A 23 -5.47 8.16 -2.95
CA ILE A 23 -4.06 8.27 -3.33
C ILE A 23 -3.25 8.94 -2.21
N GLU A 24 -3.70 10.11 -1.72
CA GLU A 24 -3.04 10.84 -0.64
C GLU A 24 -2.91 10.01 0.64
N LYS A 25 -3.98 9.27 0.99
CA LYS A 25 -3.96 8.34 2.12
C LYS A 25 -2.85 7.30 1.96
N TYR A 26 -2.74 6.66 0.79
CA TYR A 26 -1.76 5.59 0.56
C TYR A 26 -0.33 6.12 0.42
N PHE A 27 -0.14 7.30 -0.16
CA PHE A 27 1.16 7.97 -0.13
C PHE A 27 1.64 8.20 1.29
N ASN A 28 0.78 8.77 2.13
CA ASN A 28 1.10 9.04 3.53
C ASN A 28 1.37 7.76 4.32
N LEU A 29 0.54 6.73 4.11
CA LEU A 29 0.70 5.42 4.75
C LEU A 29 2.06 4.80 4.40
N THR A 30 2.35 4.64 3.10
CA THR A 30 3.57 3.98 2.63
C THR A 30 4.82 4.79 2.96
N SER A 31 4.76 6.12 2.89
CA SER A 31 5.92 6.96 3.24
C SER A 31 6.25 6.87 4.73
N LYS A 32 5.25 6.87 5.61
CA LYS A 32 5.44 6.67 7.06
C LYS A 32 6.00 5.28 7.36
N ALA A 33 5.46 4.26 6.72
CA ALA A 33 5.93 2.88 6.85
C ALA A 33 7.40 2.75 6.40
N LEU A 34 7.78 3.35 5.27
CA LEU A 34 9.18 3.37 4.81
C LEU A 34 10.11 4.02 5.83
N SER A 35 9.77 5.20 6.36
CA SER A 35 10.58 5.86 7.39
C SER A 35 10.76 4.96 8.62
N LYS A 36 9.68 4.33 9.08
CA LYS A 36 9.72 3.41 10.21
C LYS A 36 10.59 2.19 9.94
N ALA A 37 10.51 1.59 8.75
CA ALA A 37 11.32 0.44 8.38
C ALA A 37 12.82 0.76 8.36
N LYS A 38 13.21 1.94 7.82
CA LYS A 38 14.60 2.41 7.81
C LYS A 38 15.22 2.54 9.20
N GLU A 39 14.42 2.89 10.20
CA GLU A 39 14.86 3.03 11.60
C GLU A 39 14.98 1.68 12.33
N ASN A 40 14.36 0.62 11.82
CA ASN A 40 14.17 -0.64 12.55
C ASN A 40 14.72 -1.86 11.78
N ILE A 41 15.87 -1.70 11.12
CA ILE A 41 16.53 -2.81 10.42
C ILE A 41 17.12 -3.79 11.44
N ILE A 42 16.79 -5.08 11.31
CA ILE A 42 17.36 -6.13 12.15
C ILE A 42 18.84 -6.34 11.77
N LYS A 43 19.71 -6.36 12.78
CA LYS A 43 21.15 -6.54 12.60
C LYS A 43 21.45 -7.84 11.83
N GLY A 44 22.29 -7.75 10.80
CA GLY A 44 22.62 -8.87 9.89
C GLY A 44 21.66 -9.05 8.72
N LYS A 45 20.65 -8.18 8.58
CA LYS A 45 19.69 -8.19 7.46
C LYS A 45 19.83 -6.97 6.54
N GLU A 46 20.89 -6.18 6.71
CA GLU A 46 21.07 -4.87 6.06
C GLU A 46 21.02 -4.96 4.53
N GLN A 47 21.57 -6.03 3.94
CA GLN A 47 21.52 -6.22 2.48
C GLN A 47 20.09 -6.46 1.98
N TYR A 48 19.31 -7.27 2.68
CA TYR A 48 17.90 -7.51 2.33
C TYR A 48 17.05 -6.26 2.58
N ALA A 49 17.30 -5.56 3.69
CA ALA A 49 16.65 -4.29 3.99
C ALA A 49 16.93 -3.25 2.91
N LYS A 50 18.18 -3.15 2.45
CA LYS A 50 18.58 -2.23 1.37
C LYS A 50 17.80 -2.53 0.08
N GLU A 51 17.74 -3.78 -0.34
CA GLU A 51 16.99 -4.19 -1.54
C GLU A 51 15.51 -3.77 -1.43
N ILE A 52 14.88 -4.08 -0.30
CA ILE A 52 13.48 -3.71 -0.05
C ILE A 52 13.29 -2.20 -0.08
N ILE A 53 14.14 -1.45 0.64
CA ILE A 53 14.06 0.02 0.71
C ILE A 53 14.20 0.64 -0.68
N GLU A 54 15.17 0.17 -1.48
CA GLU A 54 15.42 0.66 -2.84
C GLU A 54 14.20 0.41 -3.74
N MET A 55 13.61 -0.79 -3.68
CA MET A 55 12.38 -1.08 -4.43
C MET A 55 11.21 -0.19 -3.99
N VAL A 56 11.03 0.04 -2.70
CA VAL A 56 9.97 0.91 -2.16
C VAL A 56 10.16 2.35 -2.63
N GLU A 57 11.39 2.87 -2.61
CA GLU A 57 11.72 4.21 -3.08
C GLU A 57 11.46 4.37 -4.59
N ASN A 58 11.84 3.37 -5.39
CA ASN A 58 11.58 3.36 -6.83
C ASN A 58 10.08 3.41 -7.12
N TYR A 59 9.26 2.57 -6.47
CA TYR A 59 7.81 2.59 -6.68
C TYR A 59 7.12 3.84 -6.11
N LEU A 60 7.66 4.46 -5.06
CA LEU A 60 7.19 5.77 -4.61
C LEU A 60 7.50 6.86 -5.64
N SER A 61 8.63 6.77 -6.33
CA SER A 61 8.98 7.64 -7.46
C SER A 61 8.02 7.44 -8.63
N ASP A 62 7.77 6.19 -9.03
CA ASP A 62 6.82 5.84 -10.08
C ASP A 62 5.40 6.32 -9.76
N ALA A 63 4.95 6.14 -8.51
CA ALA A 63 3.64 6.60 -8.07
C ALA A 63 3.48 8.12 -8.25
N LYS A 64 4.52 8.90 -7.94
CA LYS A 64 4.52 10.36 -8.13
C LYS A 64 4.44 10.70 -9.62
N HIS A 65 5.24 10.03 -10.45
CA HIS A 65 5.21 10.20 -11.90
C HIS A 65 3.82 9.92 -12.49
N PHE A 66 3.18 8.81 -12.10
CA PHE A 66 1.82 8.50 -12.54
C PHE A 66 0.80 9.53 -12.04
N GLN A 67 0.96 10.03 -10.80
CA GLN A 67 0.05 11.02 -10.23
C GLN A 67 0.11 12.35 -10.99
N GLU A 68 1.31 12.81 -11.34
CA GLU A 68 1.53 14.02 -12.14
C GLU A 68 0.85 13.92 -13.52
N ASN A 69 0.80 12.70 -14.08
CA ASN A 69 0.12 12.40 -15.34
C ASN A 69 -1.38 12.08 -15.19
N LYS A 70 -1.95 12.20 -13.98
CA LYS A 70 -3.35 11.84 -13.65
C LYS A 70 -3.71 10.37 -13.91
N ASP A 71 -2.72 9.48 -13.93
CA ASP A 71 -2.91 8.04 -14.05
C ASP A 71 -3.11 7.40 -12.66
N PHE A 72 -4.30 7.59 -12.12
CA PHE A 72 -4.62 7.21 -10.74
C PHE A 72 -4.65 5.70 -10.50
N VAL A 73 -4.90 4.90 -11.54
CA VAL A 73 -4.85 3.43 -11.44
C VAL A 73 -3.42 2.99 -11.20
N ASN A 74 -2.47 3.49 -12.02
CA ASN A 74 -1.07 3.13 -11.85
C ASN A 74 -0.43 3.79 -10.62
N THR A 75 -0.85 5.00 -10.23
CA THR A 75 -0.45 5.57 -8.93
C THR A 75 -0.81 4.64 -7.78
N PHE A 76 -2.07 4.19 -7.72
CA PHE A 76 -2.51 3.30 -6.65
C PHE A 76 -1.83 1.94 -6.70
N ALA A 77 -1.64 1.37 -7.90
CA ALA A 77 -0.94 0.10 -8.07
C ALA A 77 0.51 0.17 -7.55
N ALA A 78 1.26 1.21 -7.93
CA ALA A 78 2.62 1.42 -7.48
C ALA A 78 2.71 1.60 -5.96
N LEU A 79 1.79 2.37 -5.36
CA LEU A 79 1.75 2.57 -3.90
C LEU A 79 1.49 1.27 -3.13
N ASN A 80 0.57 0.44 -3.60
CA ASN A 80 0.27 -0.85 -2.96
C ASN A 80 1.41 -1.84 -3.14
N TYR A 81 2.04 -1.86 -4.30
CA TYR A 81 3.19 -2.75 -4.55
C TYR A 81 4.40 -2.35 -3.69
N ALA A 82 4.67 -1.04 -3.57
CA ALA A 82 5.65 -0.50 -2.63
C ALA A 82 5.34 -0.93 -1.18
N HIS A 83 4.09 -0.82 -0.75
CA HIS A 83 3.70 -1.23 0.59
C HIS A 83 3.86 -2.74 0.82
N GLY A 84 3.56 -3.56 -0.19
CA GLY A 84 3.75 -5.02 -0.14
C GLY A 84 5.21 -5.43 0.08
N TRP A 85 6.17 -4.70 -0.48
CA TRP A 85 7.60 -4.91 -0.20
C TRP A 85 7.95 -4.67 1.28
N LEU A 86 7.40 -3.60 1.87
CA LEU A 86 7.57 -3.30 3.30
C LEU A 86 6.96 -4.40 4.17
N ASP A 87 5.70 -4.77 3.91
CA ASP A 87 5.00 -5.83 4.62
C ASP A 87 5.76 -7.16 4.57
N SER A 88 6.26 -7.53 3.40
CA SER A 88 7.12 -8.72 3.23
C SER A 88 8.36 -8.65 4.14
N GLY A 89 9.03 -7.49 4.17
CA GLY A 89 10.17 -7.26 5.05
C GLY A 89 9.84 -7.42 6.54
N VAL A 90 8.68 -6.94 6.99
CA VAL A 90 8.22 -7.13 8.37
C VAL A 90 7.95 -8.61 8.66
N ARG A 91 7.22 -9.30 7.77
CA ARG A 91 6.84 -10.69 7.98
C ARG A 91 8.02 -11.67 7.93
N LEU A 92 9.08 -11.32 7.20
CA LEU A 92 10.31 -12.11 7.07
C LEU A 92 11.38 -11.71 8.10
N ASP A 93 11.02 -10.91 9.11
CA ASP A 93 11.93 -10.49 10.19
C ASP A 93 13.20 -9.80 9.63
N ILE A 94 13.00 -8.92 8.63
CA ILE A 94 14.01 -7.99 8.11
C ILE A 94 13.93 -6.66 8.86
N PHE A 95 12.72 -6.22 9.21
CA PHE A 95 12.47 -5.04 10.03
C PHE A 95 11.76 -5.41 11.34
N ASP A 96 12.24 -4.91 12.49
CA ASP A 96 11.61 -5.08 13.81
C ASP A 96 10.62 -3.93 14.09
N VAL A 97 9.46 -3.98 13.44
CA VAL A 97 8.38 -2.99 13.63
C VAL A 97 7.17 -3.64 14.29
N LYS A 98 6.51 -2.89 15.18
CA LYS A 98 5.34 -3.37 15.95
C LYS A 98 4.09 -2.52 15.71
N ASP A 99 4.11 -1.67 14.69
CA ASP A 99 3.04 -0.72 14.39
C ASP A 99 2.01 -1.35 13.45
N ASN A 100 0.96 -1.93 14.03
CA ASN A 100 -0.15 -2.55 13.28
C ASN A 100 -1.03 -1.57 12.52
N SER A 101 -0.84 -0.26 12.70
CA SER A 101 -1.53 0.77 11.91
C SER A 101 -0.85 1.03 10.57
N LEU A 102 0.44 0.66 10.47
CA LEU A 102 1.27 0.89 9.29
C LEU A 102 1.64 -0.39 8.54
N PHE A 103 1.60 -1.56 9.17
CA PHE A 103 2.07 -2.82 8.57
C PHE A 103 1.15 -4.00 8.88
N THR A 104 1.21 -5.01 8.02
CA THR A 104 0.66 -6.35 8.27
C THR A 104 1.58 -7.16 9.18
N ILE A 105 1.32 -7.07 10.48
CA ILE A 105 2.11 -7.79 11.49
C ILE A 105 1.68 -9.27 11.65
N LYS A 106 2.51 -10.08 12.32
CA LYS A 106 2.19 -11.47 12.69
C LYS A 106 1.22 -11.53 13.86
#